data_AF-A0A1J3HY80-F1
#
_entry.id   AF-A0A1J3HY80-F1
#
_cell.length_a   1.000
_cell.length_b   1.000
_cell.length_c   1.000
_cell.angle_alpha   90.00
_cell.angle_beta   90.00
_cell.angle_gamma   90.00
#
_symmetry.space_group_name_H-M   'P 1'
#
loop_
_entity.id
_entity.type
_entity.pdbx_description
1 polymer ?
#
loop_
_entity_poly.entity_id
_entity_poly.type
_entity_poly.pdbx_seq_one_letter_code
_entity_poly.pdbx_strand_id
1 'polypeptide(L)'
;MEIPPLPPPETEAYTLTTSSISYAKPRTSLSLLRFAATEPPSFILRNITLTAHPTEILAVVGPSGAGKSTLLDILASKISPSSGSILLNSIPINPSSYRKISSYVPQHDSFLPLLTVSETFSFAARLLLPDPSNAYQTVTSLLSELNLTHLSNTRLGHGLSGGERRRVSIGLSLLHDPCFLLLDEPTSGLDSKSAFDVVHILKSIAVSRKRTVILSIHQPSFKILTIIDRLLLLSKGTVAYHGNLDSLEGFLLSKGFTVPPQLNSLEYAMEILQELGESDGNTDVIALPSTENRRRRETQNIVRYRTSRITEISLLSRRFWTIIYRTKQLLLTNALEALVVGLVLGTIYINIGIGKEGIEKRFGLFAFTLTFLLSSTTETLPIFINERPILLRETSSGVYRLSSHILANTLVFFPYLFVISVIYSVSLYFLVGLCPTWQAFGYFVLVIWIINLMANSFVLFLSSLAPNYIAGTSLVTVLLAAFFLFSGYFISKESLPKYWLFMYFFSMYKYALDALLINEYSCLDSKCLVWFEEAQGKICLVTGGGVLEKKGLHEKQRWFNVYVLLGFFVLYRVLCFLTLLRRISGSKR
;
A
#
# COMPACT_ATOMS: atom_id res chain seq x y z
N MET A 1 -8.17 32.77 -37.23
CA MET A 1 -8.67 33.34 -35.96
C MET A 1 -8.27 32.38 -34.87
N GLU A 2 -7.15 32.65 -34.21
CA GLU A 2 -6.70 31.90 -33.05
C GLU A 2 -7.65 32.17 -31.89
N ILE A 3 -8.18 31.10 -31.32
CA ILE A 3 -9.00 31.14 -30.10
C ILE A 3 -8.08 31.69 -28.99
N PRO A 4 -8.45 32.78 -28.31
CA PRO A 4 -7.61 33.32 -27.26
C PRO A 4 -7.43 32.25 -26.15
N PRO A 5 -6.25 32.19 -25.51
CA PRO A 5 -6.04 31.26 -24.42
C PRO A 5 -7.07 31.54 -23.31
N LEU A 6 -7.70 30.48 -22.79
CA LEU A 6 -8.54 30.59 -21.60
C LEU A 6 -7.72 31.30 -20.50
N PRO A 7 -8.28 32.31 -19.82
CA PRO A 7 -7.60 32.94 -18.70
C PRO A 7 -7.27 31.87 -17.64
N PRO A 8 -6.17 32.03 -16.89
CA PRO A 8 -5.90 31.18 -15.73
C PRO A 8 -7.13 31.21 -14.81
N PRO A 9 -7.53 30.09 -14.18
CA PRO A 9 -8.67 30.11 -13.28
C PRO A 9 -8.38 31.13 -12.18
N GLU A 10 -9.18 32.20 -12.15
CA GLU A 10 -9.22 33.10 -11.00
C GLU A 10 -9.36 32.21 -9.76
N THR A 11 -8.50 32.43 -8.76
CA THR A 11 -8.52 31.65 -7.51
C THR A 11 -9.78 32.05 -6.75
N GLU A 12 -10.92 31.48 -7.13
CA GLU A 12 -12.20 31.66 -6.47
C GLU A 12 -12.03 31.26 -5.00
N ALA A 13 -12.30 32.21 -4.12
CA ALA A 13 -12.21 32.00 -2.68
C ALA A 13 -13.42 31.15 -2.25
N TYR A 14 -13.18 29.89 -1.88
CA TYR A 14 -14.25 28.96 -1.52
C TYR A 14 -14.51 28.96 -0.01
N THR A 15 -15.77 29.19 0.36
CA THR A 15 -16.27 29.00 1.73
C THR A 15 -16.87 27.61 1.86
N LEU A 16 -16.42 26.85 2.85
CA LEU A 16 -16.95 25.53 3.17
C LEU A 16 -17.95 25.66 4.32
N THR A 17 -19.17 25.17 4.14
CA THR A 17 -20.18 25.14 5.20
C THR A 17 -20.74 23.73 5.35
N THR A 18 -21.08 23.35 6.57
CA THR A 18 -21.77 22.08 6.83
C THR A 18 -23.11 22.35 7.44
N SER A 19 -24.12 21.57 7.04
CA SER A 19 -25.47 21.67 7.58
C SER A 19 -25.86 20.35 8.24
N SER A 20 -25.91 20.34 9.57
CA SER A 20 -26.48 19.24 10.37
C SER A 20 -25.86 17.86 10.12
N ILE A 21 -24.52 17.78 10.07
CA ILE A 21 -23.81 16.53 9.85
C ILE A 21 -24.00 15.59 11.04
N SER A 22 -24.53 14.39 10.79
CA SER A 22 -24.51 13.29 11.76
C SER A 22 -23.89 12.05 11.16
N TYR A 23 -23.17 11.28 11.97
CA TYR A 23 -22.52 10.04 11.56
C TYR A 23 -22.71 8.96 12.61
N ALA A 24 -23.36 7.86 12.21
CA ALA A 24 -23.54 6.67 13.01
C ALA A 24 -22.44 5.64 12.69
N LYS A 25 -21.94 4.96 13.72
CA LYS A 25 -20.94 3.90 13.54
C LYS A 25 -21.52 2.78 12.64
N PRO A 26 -20.81 2.34 11.59
CA PRO A 26 -21.28 1.26 10.74
C PRO A 26 -21.42 -0.04 11.54
N ARG A 27 -22.57 -0.72 11.41
CA ARG A 27 -22.84 -1.99 12.08
C ARG A 27 -21.94 -3.09 11.50
N THR A 28 -20.92 -3.51 12.24
CA THR A 28 -20.14 -4.71 11.90
C THR A 28 -20.95 -5.96 12.27
N SER A 29 -21.92 -6.36 11.44
CA SER A 29 -22.60 -7.64 11.63
C SER A 29 -21.75 -8.78 11.05
N LEU A 30 -20.85 -9.31 11.88
CA LEU A 30 -20.23 -10.63 11.68
C LEU A 30 -20.73 -11.60 12.75
N SER A 31 -22.03 -11.53 13.11
CA SER A 31 -22.69 -12.61 13.84
C SER A 31 -23.42 -13.50 12.84
N LEU A 32 -22.88 -14.70 12.64
CA LEU A 32 -23.51 -15.78 11.86
C LEU A 32 -24.77 -16.35 12.57
N LEU A 33 -25.09 -15.82 13.75
CA LEU A 33 -26.27 -16.12 14.55
C LEU A 33 -27.13 -14.84 14.67
N ARG A 34 -28.27 -14.83 13.98
CA ARG A 34 -29.29 -13.76 14.00
C ARG A 34 -30.19 -13.87 15.23
N PHE A 35 -29.62 -13.75 16.41
CA PHE A 35 -30.39 -13.62 17.65
C PHE A 35 -29.71 -12.62 18.59
N ALA A 36 -29.78 -11.33 18.28
CA ALA A 36 -29.46 -10.27 19.23
C ALA A 36 -30.34 -9.04 18.95
N ALA A 37 -30.91 -8.49 20.01
CA ALA A 37 -31.79 -7.33 20.01
C ALA A 37 -31.14 -6.13 19.30
N THR A 38 -31.95 -5.34 18.61
CA THR A 38 -31.51 -4.13 17.91
C THR A 38 -31.20 -3.02 18.90
N GLU A 39 -29.93 -2.91 19.32
CA GLU A 39 -29.46 -1.70 20.01
C GLU A 39 -29.56 -0.47 19.08
N PRO A 40 -29.90 0.71 19.63
CA PRO A 40 -29.96 1.95 18.87
C PRO A 40 -28.58 2.30 18.27
N PRO A 41 -28.52 2.94 17.09
CA PRO A 41 -27.26 3.30 16.45
C PRO A 41 -26.45 4.24 17.36
N SER A 42 -25.20 3.86 17.64
CA SER A 42 -24.26 4.74 18.33
C SER A 42 -23.75 5.83 17.37
N PHE A 43 -24.21 7.06 17.58
CA PHE A 43 -23.74 8.22 16.84
C PHE A 43 -22.39 8.70 17.37
N ILE A 44 -21.43 8.85 16.46
CA ILE A 44 -20.12 9.44 16.73
C ILE A 44 -20.19 10.96 16.60
N LEU A 45 -20.97 11.46 15.63
CA LEU A 45 -21.20 12.90 15.40
C LEU A 45 -22.71 13.16 15.32
N ARG A 46 -23.15 14.28 15.90
CA ARG A 46 -24.56 14.66 15.97
C ARG A 46 -24.73 16.13 15.60
N ASN A 47 -25.51 16.38 14.55
CA ASN A 47 -25.96 17.70 14.11
C ASN A 47 -24.85 18.78 14.05
N ILE A 48 -23.70 18.44 13.46
CA ILE A 48 -22.55 19.35 13.39
C ILE A 48 -22.74 20.36 12.24
N THR A 49 -22.72 21.63 12.60
CA THR A 49 -22.75 22.78 11.71
C THR A 49 -21.47 23.59 11.93
N LEU A 50 -20.74 23.89 10.86
CA LEU A 50 -19.53 24.71 10.90
C LEU A 50 -19.40 25.51 9.60
N THR A 51 -18.65 26.60 9.67
CA THR A 51 -18.20 27.37 8.52
C THR A 51 -16.69 27.56 8.56
N ALA A 52 -16.04 27.38 7.40
CA ALA A 52 -14.63 27.64 7.19
C ALA A 52 -14.48 28.64 6.02
N HIS A 53 -13.86 29.78 6.31
CA HIS A 53 -13.71 30.86 5.34
C HIS A 53 -12.38 30.75 4.59
N PRO A 54 -12.31 31.32 3.38
CA PRO A 54 -11.07 31.37 2.62
C PRO A 54 -9.97 32.12 3.38
N THR A 55 -8.73 31.67 3.20
CA THR A 55 -7.51 32.28 3.79
C THR A 55 -7.39 32.22 5.32
N GLU A 56 -8.30 31.51 5.98
CA GLU A 56 -8.31 31.30 7.43
C GLU A 56 -7.83 29.90 7.83
N ILE A 57 -7.35 29.80 9.07
CA ILE A 57 -7.14 28.55 9.79
C ILE A 57 -8.33 28.29 10.72
N LEU A 58 -9.08 27.23 10.43
CA LEU A 58 -10.07 26.66 11.34
C LEU A 58 -9.45 25.51 12.14
N ALA A 59 -9.34 25.69 13.46
CA ALA A 59 -8.87 24.65 14.36
C ALA A 59 -10.06 23.90 15.02
N VAL A 60 -10.12 22.59 14.79
CA VAL A 60 -11.05 21.67 15.43
C VAL A 60 -10.41 21.16 16.72
N VAL A 61 -10.90 21.63 17.86
CA VAL A 61 -10.34 21.34 19.19
C VAL A 61 -11.29 20.46 19.99
N GLY A 62 -10.74 19.57 20.81
CA GLY A 62 -11.53 18.76 21.73
C GLY A 62 -10.76 17.54 22.24
N PRO A 63 -11.29 16.86 23.27
CA PRO A 63 -10.64 15.74 23.92
C PRO A 63 -10.52 14.54 22.97
N SER A 64 -9.69 13.58 23.36
CA SER A 64 -9.61 12.28 22.70
C SER A 64 -11.00 11.62 22.65
N GLY A 65 -11.38 11.09 21.47
CA GLY A 65 -12.70 10.49 21.27
C GLY A 65 -13.86 11.46 20.99
N ALA A 66 -13.62 12.79 20.92
CA ALA A 66 -14.67 13.77 20.59
C ALA A 66 -15.20 13.71 19.15
N GLY A 67 -14.58 12.91 18.27
CA GLY A 67 -14.98 12.77 16.87
C GLY A 67 -14.21 13.65 15.87
N LYS A 68 -13.10 14.30 16.28
CA LYS A 68 -12.28 15.20 15.44
C LYS A 68 -11.84 14.58 14.11
N SER A 69 -11.16 13.43 14.16
CA SER A 69 -10.68 12.75 12.95
C SER A 69 -11.84 12.26 12.08
N THR A 70 -12.95 11.81 12.68
CA THR A 70 -14.17 11.43 11.96
C THR A 70 -14.79 12.62 11.23
N LEU A 71 -14.82 13.80 11.85
CA LEU A 71 -15.29 15.03 11.21
C LEU A 71 -14.36 15.39 10.04
N LEU A 72 -13.04 15.37 10.23
CA LEU A 72 -12.08 15.65 9.15
C LEU A 72 -12.20 14.65 7.99
N ASP A 73 -12.42 13.37 8.25
CA ASP A 73 -12.62 12.36 7.20
C ASP A 73 -13.92 12.59 6.41
N ILE A 74 -14.98 13.10 7.06
CA ILE A 74 -16.22 13.52 6.39
C ILE A 74 -15.97 14.79 5.56
N LEU A 75 -15.28 15.80 6.12
CA LEU A 75 -14.91 17.02 5.40
C LEU A 75 -13.98 16.75 4.22
N ALA A 76 -13.13 15.71 4.30
CA ALA A 76 -12.29 15.23 3.20
C ALA A 76 -13.07 14.42 2.15
N SER A 77 -14.39 14.26 2.33
CA SER A 77 -15.24 13.38 1.54
C SER A 77 -14.73 11.94 1.46
N LYS A 78 -14.01 11.43 2.46
CA LYS A 78 -13.59 10.01 2.51
C LYS A 78 -14.71 9.12 2.99
N ILE A 79 -15.42 9.58 4.02
CA ILE A 79 -16.58 8.93 4.62
C ILE A 79 -17.82 9.76 4.25
N SER A 80 -18.92 9.09 3.94
CA SER A 80 -20.20 9.77 3.71
C SER A 80 -20.94 9.97 5.03
N PRO A 81 -21.48 11.17 5.31
CA PRO A 81 -22.27 11.38 6.51
C PRO A 81 -23.58 10.57 6.45
N SER A 82 -24.13 10.20 7.61
CA SER A 82 -25.42 9.51 7.71
C SER A 82 -26.60 10.45 7.44
N SER A 83 -26.45 11.72 7.84
CA SER A 83 -27.39 12.80 7.55
C SER A 83 -26.63 14.14 7.41
N GLY A 84 -27.28 15.12 6.80
CA GLY A 84 -26.70 16.44 6.54
C GLY A 84 -25.95 16.52 5.22
N SER A 85 -25.45 17.72 4.90
CA SER A 85 -24.71 17.99 3.67
C SER A 85 -23.52 18.90 3.91
N ILE A 86 -22.50 18.72 3.07
CA ILE A 86 -21.37 19.65 2.96
C ILE A 86 -21.64 20.52 1.73
N LEU A 87 -21.53 21.82 1.93
CA LEU A 87 -21.81 22.86 0.96
C LEU A 87 -20.51 23.63 0.70
N LEU A 88 -20.29 24.01 -0.56
CA LEU A 88 -19.18 24.84 -1.00
C LEU A 88 -19.79 26.03 -1.73
N ASN A 89 -19.59 27.23 -1.20
CA ASN A 89 -20.30 28.45 -1.62
C ASN A 89 -21.83 28.23 -1.72
N SER A 90 -22.41 27.58 -0.71
CA SER A 90 -23.84 27.22 -0.63
C SER A 90 -24.32 26.17 -1.64
N ILE A 91 -23.43 25.53 -2.39
CA ILE A 91 -23.74 24.47 -3.35
C ILE A 91 -23.32 23.11 -2.79
N PRO A 92 -24.16 22.06 -2.82
CA PRO A 92 -23.79 20.74 -2.30
C PRO A 92 -22.60 20.16 -3.07
N ILE A 93 -21.60 19.69 -2.33
CA ILE A 93 -20.39 19.17 -2.94
C ILE A 93 -20.65 17.85 -3.67
N ASN A 94 -20.00 17.68 -4.82
CA ASN A 94 -19.81 16.35 -5.40
C ASN A 94 -18.50 15.78 -4.83
N PRO A 95 -18.52 14.66 -4.07
CA PRO A 95 -17.32 14.06 -3.46
C PRO A 95 -16.17 13.85 -4.44
N SER A 96 -16.48 13.48 -5.69
CA SER A 96 -15.48 13.22 -6.73
C SER A 96 -14.77 14.48 -7.24
N SER A 97 -15.49 15.60 -7.33
CA SER A 97 -14.93 16.91 -7.71
C SER A 97 -14.20 17.54 -6.53
N TYR A 98 -14.79 17.46 -5.33
CA TYR A 98 -14.22 18.03 -4.12
C TYR A 98 -12.85 17.43 -3.78
N ARG A 99 -12.70 16.10 -3.86
CA ARG A 99 -11.40 15.42 -3.66
C ARG A 99 -10.28 15.90 -4.60
N LYS A 100 -10.60 16.59 -5.72
CA LYS A 100 -9.58 17.15 -6.63
C LYS A 100 -9.08 18.52 -6.19
N ILE A 101 -9.88 19.24 -5.39
CA ILE A 101 -9.58 20.58 -4.88
C ILE A 101 -9.28 20.58 -3.37
N SER A 102 -9.39 19.42 -2.71
CA SER A 102 -9.08 19.23 -1.29
C SER A 102 -7.93 18.25 -1.12
N SER A 103 -7.05 18.49 -0.15
CA SER A 103 -5.96 17.60 0.23
C SER A 103 -6.04 17.22 1.70
N TYR A 104 -5.71 15.97 2.02
CA TYR A 104 -5.77 15.43 3.37
C TYR A 104 -4.39 14.94 3.85
N VAL A 105 -3.94 15.49 4.98
CA VAL A 105 -2.72 15.09 5.68
C VAL A 105 -3.11 14.25 6.91
N PRO A 106 -2.83 12.93 6.91
CA PRO A 106 -3.14 12.06 8.05
C PRO A 106 -2.26 12.35 9.26
N GLN A 107 -2.66 11.86 10.43
CA GLN A 107 -1.88 11.96 11.66
C GLN A 107 -0.49 11.30 11.53
N HIS A 108 -0.41 10.10 10.94
CA HIS A 108 0.85 9.39 10.74
C HIS A 108 1.45 9.64 9.36
N ASP A 109 2.71 10.09 9.36
CA ASP A 109 3.49 10.28 8.14
C ASP A 109 4.15 8.95 7.73
N SER A 110 3.82 8.48 6.52
CA SER A 110 4.40 7.25 5.95
C SER A 110 5.07 7.58 4.62
N PHE A 111 6.37 7.31 4.53
CA PHE A 111 7.21 7.59 3.36
C PHE A 111 8.06 6.38 2.99
N LEU A 112 8.54 6.35 1.75
CA LEU A 112 9.53 5.37 1.31
C LEU A 112 10.90 5.77 1.88
N PRO A 113 11.46 5.01 2.84
CA PRO A 113 12.58 5.47 3.67
C PRO A 113 13.89 5.66 2.89
N LEU A 114 14.04 4.97 1.76
CA LEU A 114 15.27 4.96 0.95
C LEU A 114 15.34 6.10 -0.08
N LEU A 115 14.25 6.85 -0.27
CA LEU A 115 14.20 8.00 -1.15
C LEU A 115 14.59 9.27 -0.41
N THR A 116 15.15 10.23 -1.13
CA THR A 116 15.40 11.57 -0.59
C THR A 116 14.15 12.44 -0.65
N VAL A 117 14.18 13.57 0.06
CA VAL A 117 13.13 14.60 -0.02
C VAL A 117 12.95 15.01 -1.48
N SER A 118 14.02 15.46 -2.15
CA SER A 118 13.97 15.91 -3.55
C SER A 118 13.46 14.84 -4.52
N GLU A 119 13.86 13.57 -4.36
CA GLU A 119 13.38 12.46 -5.18
C GLU A 119 11.87 12.23 -5.02
N THR A 120 11.38 12.31 -3.78
CA THR A 120 9.96 12.08 -3.49
C THR A 120 9.11 13.22 -4.03
N PHE A 121 9.55 14.46 -3.85
CA PHE A 121 8.88 15.63 -4.41
C PHE A 121 8.91 15.63 -5.94
N SER A 122 10.06 15.38 -6.56
CA SER A 122 10.18 15.34 -8.03
C SER A 122 9.38 14.21 -8.66
N PHE A 123 9.31 13.04 -8.01
CA PHE A 123 8.46 11.93 -8.44
C PHE A 123 6.98 12.32 -8.44
N ALA A 124 6.49 12.87 -7.31
CA ALA A 124 5.10 13.30 -7.19
C ALA A 124 4.77 14.45 -8.16
N ALA A 125 5.67 15.44 -8.28
CA ALA A 125 5.50 16.60 -9.16
C ALA A 125 5.36 16.18 -10.63
N ARG A 126 6.18 15.25 -11.13
CA ARG A 126 6.09 14.74 -12.51
C ARG A 126 4.79 14.00 -12.83
N LEU A 127 4.07 13.51 -11.81
CA LEU A 127 2.79 12.82 -11.98
C LEU A 127 1.59 13.73 -11.80
N LEU A 128 1.69 14.75 -10.93
CA LEU A 128 0.58 15.61 -10.52
C LEU A 128 0.51 16.92 -11.31
N LEU A 129 1.65 17.50 -11.68
CA LEU A 129 1.69 18.79 -12.35
C LEU A 129 1.23 18.68 -13.82
N PRO A 130 0.53 19.70 -14.35
CA PRO A 130 0.06 19.70 -15.74
C PRO A 130 1.23 19.84 -16.73
N ASP A 131 2.25 20.62 -16.38
CA ASP A 131 3.47 20.76 -17.17
C ASP A 131 4.67 20.15 -16.42
N PRO A 132 5.19 18.99 -16.84
CA PRO A 132 6.32 18.35 -16.18
C PRO A 132 7.65 19.11 -16.39
N SER A 133 7.77 20.04 -17.35
CA SER A 133 8.98 20.86 -17.53
C SER A 133 9.24 21.72 -16.30
N ASN A 134 8.18 22.31 -15.75
CA ASN A 134 8.25 23.22 -14.61
C ASN A 134 8.36 22.49 -13.27
N ALA A 135 8.31 21.15 -13.26
CA ALA A 135 8.32 20.37 -12.03
C ALA A 135 9.53 20.67 -11.13
N TYR A 136 10.71 20.90 -11.71
CA TYR A 136 11.90 21.24 -10.93
C TYR A 136 11.76 22.60 -10.23
N GLN A 137 11.27 23.62 -10.94
CA GLN A 137 11.09 24.97 -10.39
C GLN A 137 10.02 24.97 -9.30
N THR A 138 8.87 24.32 -9.54
CA THR A 138 7.79 24.19 -8.54
C THR A 138 8.28 23.47 -7.28
N VAL A 139 9.03 22.37 -7.41
CA VAL A 139 9.59 21.65 -6.27
C VAL A 139 10.57 22.53 -5.49
N THR A 140 11.44 23.26 -6.18
CA THR A 140 12.45 24.11 -5.53
C THR A 140 11.79 25.25 -4.75
N SER A 141 10.81 25.94 -5.37
CA SER A 141 10.02 27.00 -4.73
C SER A 141 9.26 26.50 -3.49
N LEU A 142 8.68 25.30 -3.57
CA LEU A 142 7.90 24.74 -2.49
C LEU A 142 8.80 24.25 -1.34
N LEU A 143 9.99 23.72 -1.64
CA LEU A 143 10.98 23.38 -0.62
C LEU A 143 11.51 24.63 0.10
N SER A 144 11.66 25.77 -0.58
CA SER A 144 12.01 27.03 0.08
C SER A 144 10.89 27.55 0.97
N GLU A 145 9.64 27.51 0.51
CA GLU A 145 8.47 27.95 1.29
C GLU A 145 8.30 27.15 2.60
N LEU A 146 8.67 25.86 2.57
CA LEU A 146 8.60 24.96 3.73
C LEU A 146 9.88 24.94 4.58
N ASN A 147 10.90 25.74 4.25
CA ASN A 147 12.21 25.71 4.89
C ASN A 147 12.88 24.31 4.89
N LEU A 148 12.77 23.59 3.76
CA LEU A 148 13.30 22.23 3.57
C LEU A 148 14.45 22.14 2.54
N THR A 149 14.92 23.26 2.00
CA THR A 149 15.98 23.31 0.97
C THR A 149 17.26 22.57 1.40
N HIS A 150 17.69 22.80 2.64
CA HIS A 150 18.88 22.15 3.23
C HIS A 150 18.74 20.63 3.39
N LEU A 151 17.51 20.09 3.38
CA LEU A 151 17.21 18.66 3.53
C LEU A 151 16.89 17.97 2.20
N SER A 152 17.02 18.69 1.07
CA SER A 152 16.67 18.18 -0.27
C SER A 152 17.32 16.83 -0.59
N ASN A 153 18.57 16.60 -0.18
CA ASN A 153 19.32 15.36 -0.41
C ASN A 153 19.26 14.37 0.77
N THR A 154 18.57 14.71 1.85
CA THR A 154 18.43 13.86 3.03
C THR A 154 17.41 12.75 2.76
N ARG A 155 17.69 11.53 3.25
CA ARG A 155 16.78 10.38 3.10
C ARG A 155 15.61 10.49 4.07
N LEU A 156 14.43 10.03 3.66
CA LEU A 156 13.23 10.12 4.48
C LEU A 156 13.23 9.15 5.68
N GLY A 157 13.96 8.03 5.59
CA GLY A 157 14.03 7.02 6.64
C GLY A 157 14.88 7.43 7.85
N HIS A 158 15.91 8.25 7.64
CA HIS A 158 16.84 8.68 8.69
C HIS A 158 17.29 10.12 8.45
N GLY A 159 17.35 10.92 9.51
CA GLY A 159 17.90 12.28 9.47
C GLY A 159 16.88 13.41 9.33
N LEU A 160 15.60 13.15 9.54
CA LEU A 160 14.58 14.19 9.70
C LEU A 160 14.04 14.21 11.12
N SER A 161 13.98 15.41 11.72
CA SER A 161 13.22 15.66 12.94
C SER A 161 11.71 15.43 12.71
N GLY A 162 10.94 15.29 13.80
CA GLY A 162 9.49 15.15 13.71
C GLY A 162 8.84 16.31 12.95
N GLY A 163 9.27 17.55 13.23
CA GLY A 163 8.73 18.74 12.58
C GLY A 163 9.06 18.80 11.09
N GLU A 164 10.29 18.48 10.70
CA GLU A 164 10.70 18.41 9.29
C GLU A 164 9.93 17.34 8.52
N ARG A 165 9.77 16.16 9.12
CA ARG A 165 8.97 15.07 8.56
C ARG A 165 7.53 15.51 8.31
N ARG A 166 6.96 16.27 9.26
CA ARG A 166 5.62 16.82 9.12
C ARG A 166 5.52 17.82 7.97
N ARG A 167 6.50 18.73 7.85
CA ARG A 167 6.58 19.69 6.74
C ARG A 167 6.71 19.00 5.38
N VAL A 168 7.46 17.90 5.29
CA VAL A 168 7.54 17.08 4.05
C VAL A 168 6.15 16.53 3.68
N SER A 169 5.38 16.01 4.64
CA SER A 169 4.02 15.49 4.41
C SER A 169 3.06 16.56 3.89
N ILE A 170 3.12 17.74 4.50
CA ILE A 170 2.35 18.93 4.11
C ILE A 170 2.76 19.34 2.68
N GLY A 171 4.05 19.43 2.40
CA GLY A 171 4.55 19.83 1.08
C GLY A 171 4.13 18.90 -0.05
N LEU A 172 4.19 17.59 0.14
CA LEU A 172 3.70 16.64 -0.87
C LEU A 172 2.20 16.83 -1.15
N SER A 173 1.45 17.21 -0.12
CA SER A 173 0.03 17.48 -0.18
C SER A 173 -0.29 18.82 -0.88
N LEU A 174 0.67 19.74 -0.96
CA LEU A 174 0.58 21.05 -1.63
C LEU A 174 1.00 21.01 -3.12
N LEU A 175 1.61 19.94 -3.60
CA LEU A 175 2.11 19.84 -4.98
C LEU A 175 1.02 19.96 -6.06
N HIS A 176 -0.21 19.54 -5.76
CA HIS A 176 -1.34 19.70 -6.67
C HIS A 176 -2.16 20.98 -6.41
N ASP A 177 -1.66 21.85 -5.54
CA ASP A 177 -2.19 23.17 -5.21
C ASP A 177 -3.68 23.16 -4.80
N PRO A 178 -4.04 22.44 -3.72
CA PRO A 178 -5.42 22.30 -3.27
C PRO A 178 -6.00 23.61 -2.74
N CYS A 179 -7.29 23.84 -2.95
CA CYS A 179 -8.04 24.95 -2.33
C CYS A 179 -8.25 24.75 -0.82
N PHE A 180 -8.48 23.50 -0.41
CA PHE A 180 -8.69 23.11 0.99
C PHE A 180 -7.57 22.19 1.46
N LEU A 181 -6.94 22.52 2.58
CA LEU A 181 -5.95 21.68 3.23
C LEU A 181 -6.47 21.20 4.58
N LEU A 182 -6.73 19.90 4.68
CA LEU A 182 -7.24 19.23 5.88
C LEU A 182 -6.08 18.49 6.57
N LEU A 183 -5.82 18.78 7.85
CA LEU A 183 -4.73 18.16 8.60
C LEU A 183 -5.23 17.51 9.89
N ASP A 184 -4.95 16.23 10.05
CA ASP A 184 -5.28 15.53 11.29
C ASP A 184 -4.08 15.56 12.25
N GLU A 185 -4.27 16.23 13.39
CA GLU A 185 -3.32 16.41 14.49
C GLU A 185 -1.89 16.78 14.05
N PRO A 186 -1.67 17.90 13.33
CA PRO A 186 -0.36 18.25 12.79
C PRO A 186 0.70 18.62 13.82
N THR A 187 0.33 18.81 15.07
CA THR A 187 1.23 19.14 16.18
C THR A 187 1.50 17.96 17.11
N SER A 188 0.89 16.80 16.87
CA SER A 188 1.02 15.63 17.74
C SER A 188 2.42 15.01 17.65
N GLY A 189 3.01 14.69 18.80
CA GLY A 189 4.36 14.12 18.89
C GLY A 189 5.50 15.11 18.56
N LEU A 190 5.22 16.41 18.47
CA LEU A 190 6.22 17.47 18.28
C LEU A 190 6.50 18.20 19.60
N ASP A 191 7.73 18.70 19.74
CA ASP A 191 8.05 19.68 20.78
C ASP A 191 7.38 21.03 20.49
N SER A 192 7.21 21.86 21.52
CA SER A 192 6.46 23.12 21.43
C SER A 192 6.99 24.09 20.37
N LYS A 193 8.31 24.09 20.10
CA LYS A 193 8.90 24.96 19.08
C LYS A 193 8.60 24.42 17.68
N SER A 194 8.86 23.14 17.43
CA SER A 194 8.54 22.53 16.12
C SER A 194 7.04 22.59 15.80
N ALA A 195 6.18 22.41 16.79
CA ALA A 195 4.73 22.54 16.63
C ALA A 195 4.32 23.95 16.19
N PHE A 196 4.87 24.97 16.85
CA PHE A 196 4.63 26.37 16.48
C PHE A 196 5.13 26.67 15.05
N ASP A 197 6.34 26.23 14.70
CA ASP A 197 6.90 26.44 13.36
C ASP A 197 6.03 25.81 12.26
N VAL A 198 5.49 24.62 12.50
CA VAL A 198 4.56 23.95 11.57
C VAL A 198 3.28 24.77 11.38
N VAL A 199 2.65 25.23 12.46
CA VAL A 199 1.41 26.04 12.37
C VAL A 199 1.67 27.40 11.72
N HIS A 200 2.80 28.02 12.02
CA HIS A 200 3.20 29.28 11.40
C HIS A 200 3.37 29.13 9.87
N ILE A 201 3.97 28.03 9.41
CA ILE A 201 4.07 27.73 7.98
C ILE A 201 2.68 27.52 7.37
N LEU A 202 1.77 26.82 8.05
CA LEU A 202 0.38 26.67 7.59
C LEU A 202 -0.33 28.02 7.45
N LYS A 203 -0.08 28.96 8.37
CA LYS A 203 -0.62 30.33 8.26
C LYS A 203 -0.05 31.08 7.06
N SER A 204 1.27 30.98 6.85
CA SER A 204 1.92 31.54 5.67
C SER A 204 1.30 30.99 4.38
N ILE A 205 1.06 29.67 4.30
CA ILE A 205 0.42 29.02 3.15
C ILE A 205 -1.02 29.49 2.96
N ALA A 206 -1.80 29.58 4.05
CA ALA A 206 -3.20 30.02 3.99
C ALA A 206 -3.32 31.43 3.38
N VAL A 207 -2.44 32.35 3.79
CA VAL A 207 -2.41 33.73 3.31
C VAL A 207 -1.81 33.84 1.90
N SER A 208 -0.59 33.33 1.70
CA SER A 208 0.16 33.50 0.44
C SER A 208 -0.50 32.82 -0.75
N ARG A 209 -1.07 31.62 -0.56
CA ARG A 209 -1.72 30.84 -1.62
C ARG A 209 -3.24 30.97 -1.61
N LYS A 210 -3.80 31.81 -0.72
CA LYS A 210 -5.24 31.99 -0.51
C LYS A 210 -5.98 30.66 -0.29
N ARG A 211 -5.47 29.82 0.61
CA ARG A 211 -6.02 28.48 0.89
C ARG A 211 -6.76 28.45 2.21
N THR A 212 -7.80 27.63 2.27
CA THR A 212 -8.52 27.35 3.51
C THR A 212 -7.85 26.18 4.21
N VAL A 213 -7.41 26.39 5.45
CA VAL A 213 -6.73 25.36 6.24
C VAL A 213 -7.65 24.93 7.38
N ILE A 214 -7.92 23.63 7.47
CA ILE A 214 -8.72 23.04 8.54
C ILE A 214 -7.85 21.99 9.23
N LEU A 215 -7.64 22.12 10.52
CA LEU A 215 -6.76 21.23 11.27
C LEU A 215 -7.39 20.77 12.58
N SER A 216 -7.12 19.55 13.03
CA SER A 216 -7.48 19.10 14.38
C SER A 216 -6.32 19.31 15.35
N ILE A 217 -6.59 19.81 16.56
CA ILE A 217 -5.60 19.91 17.63
C ILE A 217 -6.23 19.42 18.93
N HIS A 218 -5.49 18.63 19.71
CA HIS A 218 -5.96 18.19 21.03
C HIS A 218 -5.90 19.33 22.06
N GLN A 219 -4.71 19.88 22.30
CA GLN A 219 -4.45 20.98 23.23
C GLN A 219 -3.41 21.93 22.62
N PRO A 220 -3.82 23.04 21.98
CA PRO A 220 -2.89 24.01 21.42
C PRO A 220 -2.20 24.82 22.52
N SER A 221 -0.93 25.15 22.32
CA SER A 221 -0.22 26.09 23.20
C SER A 221 -0.72 27.52 22.97
N PHE A 222 -0.48 28.40 23.94
CA PHE A 222 -0.82 29.84 23.82
C PHE A 222 -0.27 30.47 22.54
N LYS A 223 0.97 30.15 22.15
CA LYS A 223 1.59 30.66 20.91
C LYS A 223 0.89 30.17 19.64
N ILE A 224 0.32 28.96 19.67
CA ILE A 224 -0.43 28.42 18.53
C ILE A 224 -1.80 29.10 18.46
N LEU A 225 -2.41 29.38 19.61
CA LEU A 225 -3.72 30.04 19.68
C LEU A 225 -3.71 31.43 19.04
N THR A 226 -2.62 32.18 19.17
CA THR A 226 -2.50 33.52 18.53
C THR A 226 -2.46 33.47 17.00
N ILE A 227 -2.25 32.30 16.39
CA ILE A 227 -2.17 32.13 14.93
C ILE A 227 -3.51 31.64 14.34
N ILE A 228 -4.34 31.00 15.16
CA ILE A 228 -5.61 30.41 14.74
C ILE A 228 -6.66 31.51 14.57
N ASP A 229 -7.35 31.53 13.44
CA ASP A 229 -8.39 32.53 13.15
C ASP A 229 -9.74 32.11 13.78
N ARG A 230 -10.09 30.83 13.67
CA ARG A 230 -11.37 30.28 14.14
C ARG A 230 -11.21 28.95 14.86
N LEU A 231 -12.08 28.74 15.84
CA LEU A 231 -12.13 27.56 16.68
C LEU A 231 -13.47 26.85 16.53
N LEU A 232 -13.42 25.53 16.44
CA LEU A 232 -14.56 24.63 16.57
C LEU A 232 -14.27 23.69 17.75
N LEU A 233 -14.96 23.91 18.88
CA LEU A 233 -14.82 23.09 20.07
C LEU A 233 -15.83 21.93 20.02
N LEU A 234 -15.32 20.70 20.01
CA LEU A 234 -16.12 19.47 19.97
C LEU A 234 -16.13 18.76 21.32
N SER A 235 -17.31 18.30 21.75
CA SER A 235 -17.52 17.49 22.95
C SER A 235 -18.43 16.31 22.61
N LYS A 236 -18.00 15.06 22.87
CA LYS A 236 -18.84 13.85 22.68
C LYS A 236 -19.62 13.79 21.34
N GLY A 237 -19.05 14.33 20.26
CA GLY A 237 -19.67 14.34 18.93
C GLY A 237 -20.59 15.51 18.62
N THR A 238 -20.73 16.49 19.51
CA THR A 238 -21.51 17.73 19.31
C THR A 238 -20.60 18.96 19.33
N VAL A 239 -21.12 20.07 18.81
CA VAL A 239 -20.43 21.37 18.82
C VAL A 239 -20.75 22.07 20.12
N ALA A 240 -19.73 22.33 20.93
CA ALA A 240 -19.84 23.14 22.14
C ALA A 240 -19.69 24.64 21.83
N TYR A 241 -18.80 24.97 20.88
CA TYR A 241 -18.55 26.35 20.46
C TYR A 241 -18.02 26.42 19.02
N HIS A 242 -18.40 27.44 18.28
CA HIS A 242 -17.85 27.75 16.95
C HIS A 242 -17.72 29.28 16.80
N GLY A 243 -16.50 29.77 16.58
CA GLY A 243 -16.25 31.22 16.53
C GLY A 243 -14.78 31.59 16.66
N ASN A 244 -14.50 32.85 16.99
CA ASN A 244 -13.15 33.38 17.18
C ASN A 244 -12.73 33.23 18.65
N LEU A 245 -11.42 33.29 18.92
CA LEU A 245 -10.91 33.17 20.30
C LEU A 245 -11.40 34.32 21.20
N ASP A 246 -11.46 35.55 20.69
CA ASP A 246 -11.89 36.72 21.47
C ASP A 246 -13.35 36.62 21.93
N SER A 247 -14.21 36.03 21.08
CA SER A 247 -15.62 35.81 21.40
C SER A 247 -15.85 34.62 22.35
N LEU A 248 -14.84 33.78 22.59
CA LEU A 248 -14.97 32.62 23.47
C LEU A 248 -15.15 33.05 24.93
N GLU A 249 -14.39 34.04 25.39
CA GLU A 249 -14.51 34.54 26.77
C GLU A 249 -15.91 35.13 27.03
N GLY A 250 -16.44 35.92 26.10
CA GLY A 250 -17.81 36.43 26.17
C GLY A 250 -18.86 35.31 26.19
N PHE A 251 -18.65 34.24 25.42
CA PHE A 251 -19.52 33.07 25.44
C PHE A 251 -19.50 32.35 26.80
N LEU A 252 -18.32 32.16 27.38
CA LEU A 252 -18.17 31.54 28.71
C LEU A 252 -18.87 32.38 29.79
N LEU A 253 -18.71 33.70 29.75
CA LEU A 253 -19.39 34.62 30.66
C LEU A 253 -20.92 34.55 30.50
N SER A 254 -21.42 34.45 29.26
CA SER A 254 -22.86 34.31 29.01
C SER A 254 -23.47 33.02 29.58
N LYS A 255 -22.64 31.99 29.76
CA LYS A 255 -23.01 30.71 30.40
C LYS A 255 -22.77 30.71 31.92
N GLY A 256 -22.32 31.83 32.49
CA GLY A 256 -22.08 31.99 33.93
C GLY A 256 -20.68 31.58 34.40
N PHE A 257 -19.74 31.35 33.48
CA PHE A 257 -18.37 30.94 33.81
C PHE A 257 -17.39 32.10 33.62
N THR A 258 -16.54 32.34 34.63
CA THR A 258 -15.47 33.35 34.58
C THR A 258 -14.12 32.65 34.38
N VAL A 259 -13.34 33.11 33.40
CA VAL A 259 -12.03 32.53 33.10
C VAL A 259 -11.04 32.92 34.21
N PRO A 260 -10.38 31.96 34.89
CA PRO A 260 -9.35 32.27 35.87
C PRO A 260 -8.15 32.98 35.22
N PRO A 261 -7.51 33.94 35.89
CA PRO A 261 -6.41 34.73 35.30
C PRO A 261 -5.17 33.91 34.95
N GLN A 262 -5.02 32.70 35.51
CA GLN A 262 -3.93 31.79 35.23
C GLN A 262 -4.15 30.92 33.99
N LEU A 263 -5.40 30.82 33.50
CA LEU A 263 -5.77 29.96 32.39
C LEU A 263 -6.15 30.79 31.17
N ASN A 264 -5.92 30.22 29.99
CA ASN A 264 -6.46 30.79 28.77
C ASN A 264 -7.93 30.33 28.57
N SER A 265 -8.72 31.11 27.85
CA SER A 265 -10.15 30.87 27.66
C SER A 265 -10.46 29.50 27.04
N LEU A 266 -9.59 28.99 26.16
CA LEU A 266 -9.76 27.67 25.55
C LEU A 266 -9.42 26.53 26.51
N GLU A 267 -8.37 26.67 27.30
CA GLU A 267 -7.94 25.69 28.29
C GLU A 267 -8.99 25.54 29.38
N TYR A 268 -9.50 26.66 29.88
CA TYR A 268 -10.63 26.64 30.79
C TYR A 268 -11.88 26.04 30.14
N ALA A 269 -12.24 26.43 28.90
CA ALA A 269 -13.35 25.81 28.17
C ALA A 269 -13.19 24.30 28.00
N MET A 270 -11.95 23.80 27.83
CA MET A 270 -11.66 22.38 27.74
C MET A 270 -11.84 21.65 29.08
N GLU A 271 -11.61 22.30 30.22
CA GLU A 271 -11.86 21.73 31.55
C GLU A 271 -13.37 21.60 31.83
N ILE A 272 -14.16 22.62 31.48
CA ILE A 272 -15.61 22.65 31.71
C ILE A 272 -16.45 22.12 30.53
N LEU A 273 -15.82 21.42 29.59
CA LEU A 273 -16.44 20.90 28.35
C LEU A 273 -17.71 20.04 28.58
N GLN A 274 -17.85 19.43 29.75
CA GLN A 274 -19.05 18.64 30.10
C GLN A 274 -20.21 19.52 30.58
N GLU A 275 -19.91 20.68 31.17
CA GLU A 275 -20.88 21.60 31.76
C GLU A 275 -21.40 22.61 30.73
N LEU A 276 -20.64 22.88 29.67
CA LEU A 276 -21.01 23.82 28.60
C LEU A 276 -22.26 23.40 27.79
N GLY A 277 -22.69 22.13 27.90
CA GLY A 277 -23.89 21.61 27.22
C GLY A 277 -23.79 21.68 25.68
N GLU A 278 -24.86 21.24 24.99
CA GLU A 278 -24.97 21.45 23.55
C GLU A 278 -25.27 22.93 23.27
N SER A 279 -24.55 23.54 22.32
CA SER A 279 -24.92 24.86 21.80
C SER A 279 -26.20 24.70 20.97
N ASP A 280 -27.32 25.26 21.43
CA ASP A 280 -28.50 25.51 20.58
C ASP A 280 -28.12 26.49 19.47
N GLY A 281 -27.66 25.95 18.35
CA GLY A 281 -27.26 26.71 17.17
C GLY A 281 -28.48 27.31 16.48
N ASN A 282 -28.98 28.44 17.00
CA ASN A 282 -29.85 29.33 16.25
C ASN A 282 -29.01 30.04 15.18
N THR A 283 -28.85 29.39 14.04
CA THR A 283 -28.45 30.04 12.78
C THR A 283 -29.55 29.75 11.76
N ASP A 284 -30.11 30.81 11.19
CA ASP A 284 -31.31 30.79 10.37
C ASP A 284 -31.29 29.69 9.31
N VAL A 285 -32.27 28.80 9.42
CA VAL A 285 -32.51 27.69 8.49
C VAL A 285 -33.05 28.28 7.19
N ILE A 286 -32.19 28.46 6.20
CA ILE A 286 -32.63 28.68 4.81
C ILE A 286 -33.16 27.34 4.30
N ALA A 287 -34.49 27.21 4.30
CA ALA A 287 -35.18 26.06 3.72
C ALA A 287 -34.97 26.03 2.19
N LEU A 288 -34.50 24.89 1.67
CA LEU A 288 -34.45 24.58 0.25
C LEU A 288 -35.00 23.16 0.00
N PRO A 289 -35.56 22.93 -1.20
CA PRO A 289 -36.72 22.07 -1.40
C PRO A 289 -36.44 20.57 -1.35
N SER A 290 -37.51 19.86 -0.99
CA SER A 290 -37.63 18.43 -0.85
C SER A 290 -37.22 17.63 -2.09
N THR A 291 -36.32 16.68 -1.84
CA THR A 291 -36.29 15.29 -2.35
C THR A 291 -37.15 14.96 -3.58
N GLU A 292 -36.62 15.22 -4.77
CA GLU A 292 -36.85 14.39 -5.96
C GLU A 292 -35.61 14.40 -6.87
N ASN A 293 -34.55 13.67 -6.52
CA ASN A 293 -33.49 13.30 -7.48
C ASN A 293 -32.63 12.10 -7.04
N ARG A 294 -33.21 11.18 -6.27
CA ARG A 294 -32.49 10.02 -5.69
C ARG A 294 -32.28 8.85 -6.66
N ARG A 295 -32.49 9.01 -7.98
CA ARG A 295 -32.41 7.89 -8.96
C ARG A 295 -31.51 8.10 -10.19
N ARG A 296 -30.65 9.11 -10.23
CA ARG A 296 -29.72 9.31 -11.37
C ARG A 296 -28.31 9.76 -10.96
N ARG A 297 -27.54 8.96 -10.21
CA ARG A 297 -26.09 9.15 -10.07
C ARG A 297 -25.33 7.83 -9.87
N GLU A 298 -25.48 6.90 -10.80
CA GLU A 298 -24.46 5.88 -11.07
C GLU A 298 -23.78 6.20 -12.41
N THR A 299 -23.15 7.37 -12.50
CA THR A 299 -22.25 7.67 -13.62
C THR A 299 -20.83 7.62 -13.08
N GLN A 300 -20.12 6.60 -13.55
CA GLN A 300 -18.80 6.12 -13.17
C GLN A 300 -17.81 7.22 -12.75
N ASN A 301 -17.28 7.06 -11.53
CA ASN A 301 -16.18 7.82 -10.96
C ASN A 301 -14.87 7.53 -11.73
N ILE A 302 -14.61 8.25 -12.82
CA ILE A 302 -13.31 8.19 -13.49
C ILE A 302 -12.38 9.22 -12.84
N VAL A 303 -11.48 8.76 -11.96
CA VAL A 303 -10.30 9.53 -11.57
C VAL A 303 -9.52 9.81 -12.85
N ARG A 304 -9.52 11.07 -13.30
CA ARG A 304 -8.85 11.47 -14.54
C ARG A 304 -7.37 11.66 -14.24
N TYR A 305 -6.59 10.61 -14.48
CA TYR A 305 -5.13 10.67 -14.44
C TYR A 305 -4.63 11.58 -15.56
N ARG A 306 -3.72 12.51 -15.23
CA ARG A 306 -3.15 13.45 -16.20
C ARG A 306 -2.09 12.79 -17.08
N THR A 307 -1.37 11.82 -16.55
CA THR A 307 -0.27 11.13 -17.22
C THR A 307 -0.73 9.87 -17.98
N SER A 308 0.04 9.52 -19.00
CA SER A 308 -0.15 8.27 -19.74
C SER A 308 0.30 7.07 -18.88
N ARG A 309 -0.26 5.88 -19.13
CA ARG A 309 0.14 4.67 -18.39
C ARG A 309 1.63 4.35 -18.56
N ILE A 310 2.18 4.59 -19.74
CA ILE A 310 3.59 4.29 -20.04
C ILE A 310 4.51 5.22 -19.24
N THR A 311 4.16 6.51 -19.17
CA THR A 311 4.91 7.47 -18.36
C THR A 311 4.81 7.15 -16.87
N GLU A 312 3.62 6.75 -16.37
CA GLU A 312 3.46 6.29 -14.99
C GLU A 312 4.37 5.09 -14.71
N ILE A 313 4.33 4.07 -15.56
CA ILE A 313 5.13 2.84 -15.42
C ILE A 313 6.63 3.16 -15.43
N SER A 314 7.09 3.98 -16.38
CA SER A 314 8.50 4.37 -16.47
C SER A 314 9.01 5.09 -15.21
N LEU A 315 8.25 6.06 -14.71
CA LEU A 315 8.60 6.80 -13.49
C LEU A 315 8.59 5.88 -12.25
N LEU A 316 7.57 5.03 -12.13
CA LEU A 316 7.47 4.05 -11.05
C LEU A 316 8.61 3.03 -11.11
N SER A 317 8.94 2.52 -12.30
CA SER A 317 10.05 1.59 -12.49
C SER A 317 11.38 2.24 -12.12
N ARG A 318 11.62 3.50 -12.50
CA ARG A 318 12.81 4.26 -12.05
C ARG A 318 12.85 4.39 -10.53
N ARG A 319 11.71 4.70 -9.88
CA ARG A 319 11.61 4.79 -8.42
C ARG A 319 11.96 3.45 -7.76
N PHE A 320 11.37 2.35 -8.21
CA PHE A 320 11.66 1.01 -7.69
C PHE A 320 13.10 0.58 -7.93
N TRP A 321 13.66 0.90 -9.09
CA TRP A 321 15.06 0.61 -9.39
C TRP A 321 16.01 1.30 -8.40
N THR A 322 15.77 2.58 -8.11
CA THR A 322 16.52 3.33 -7.10
C THR A 322 16.39 2.69 -5.72
N ILE A 323 15.19 2.24 -5.35
CA ILE A 323 14.93 1.56 -4.08
C ILE A 323 15.74 0.26 -4.02
N ILE A 324 15.61 -0.62 -5.01
CA ILE A 324 16.33 -1.89 -5.08
C ILE A 324 17.84 -1.68 -5.00
N TYR A 325 18.40 -0.77 -5.80
CA TYR A 325 19.83 -0.48 -5.80
C TYR A 325 20.33 0.03 -4.44
N ARG A 326 19.50 0.78 -3.69
CA ARG A 326 19.84 1.29 -2.37
C ARG A 326 19.62 0.29 -1.24
N THR A 327 18.83 -0.76 -1.45
CA THR A 327 18.64 -1.87 -0.51
C THR A 327 19.79 -2.90 -0.63
N LYS A 328 21.04 -2.44 -0.48
CA LYS A 328 22.25 -3.27 -0.65
C LYS A 328 22.26 -4.51 0.25
N GLN A 329 21.77 -4.38 1.48
CA GLN A 329 21.72 -5.47 2.44
C GLN A 329 20.84 -6.62 1.94
N LEU A 330 19.61 -6.33 1.48
CA LEU A 330 18.70 -7.36 0.96
C LEU A 330 19.27 -8.04 -0.28
N LEU A 331 19.84 -7.25 -1.21
CA LEU A 331 20.48 -7.77 -2.41
C LEU A 331 21.62 -8.73 -2.08
N LEU A 332 22.50 -8.33 -1.15
CA LEU A 332 23.64 -9.12 -0.73
C LEU A 332 23.20 -10.40 0.00
N THR A 333 22.24 -10.30 0.91
CA THR A 333 21.71 -11.46 1.65
C THR A 333 21.11 -12.49 0.71
N ASN A 334 20.27 -12.07 -0.24
CA ASN A 334 19.64 -12.99 -1.20
C ASN A 334 20.67 -13.65 -2.14
N ALA A 335 21.69 -12.91 -2.59
CA ALA A 335 22.77 -13.46 -3.40
C ALA A 335 23.63 -14.47 -2.63
N LEU A 336 23.96 -14.16 -1.37
CA LEU A 336 24.70 -15.05 -0.47
C LEU A 336 23.89 -16.29 -0.12
N GLU A 337 22.61 -16.16 0.17
CA GLU A 337 21.71 -17.28 0.45
C GLU A 337 21.65 -18.23 -0.76
N ALA A 338 21.42 -17.71 -1.96
CA ALA A 338 21.40 -18.49 -3.19
C ALA A 338 22.73 -19.22 -3.45
N LEU A 339 23.86 -18.55 -3.21
CA LEU A 339 25.19 -19.15 -3.35
C LEU A 339 25.41 -20.27 -2.32
N VAL A 340 25.18 -19.98 -1.03
CA VAL A 340 25.41 -20.92 0.08
C VAL A 340 24.51 -22.14 -0.06
N VAL A 341 23.21 -21.96 -0.29
CA VAL A 341 22.27 -23.08 -0.45
C VAL A 341 22.64 -23.91 -1.68
N GLY A 342 22.99 -23.27 -2.80
CA GLY A 342 23.41 -23.98 -4.00
C GLY A 342 24.69 -24.79 -3.81
N LEU A 343 25.69 -24.26 -3.10
CA LEU A 343 26.92 -24.98 -2.75
C LEU A 343 26.66 -26.13 -1.77
N VAL A 344 25.83 -25.91 -0.73
CA VAL A 344 25.51 -26.94 0.26
C VAL A 344 24.76 -28.09 -0.41
N LEU A 345 23.72 -27.80 -1.21
CA LEU A 345 23.03 -28.85 -1.96
C LEU A 345 23.94 -29.49 -3.01
N GLY A 346 24.75 -28.71 -3.73
CA GLY A 346 25.69 -29.23 -4.73
C GLY A 346 26.73 -30.18 -4.16
N THR A 347 27.21 -29.93 -2.93
CA THR A 347 28.17 -30.79 -2.23
C THR A 347 27.53 -32.03 -1.61
N ILE A 348 26.31 -31.94 -1.06
CA ILE A 348 25.57 -33.10 -0.56
C ILE A 348 25.28 -34.10 -1.69
N TYR A 349 24.96 -33.60 -2.88
CA TYR A 349 24.61 -34.41 -4.05
C TYR A 349 25.74 -34.48 -5.09
N ILE A 350 26.99 -34.34 -4.66
CA ILE A 350 28.16 -34.33 -5.55
C ILE A 350 28.21 -35.61 -6.37
N ASN A 351 28.35 -35.45 -7.69
CA ASN A 351 28.41 -36.54 -8.67
C ASN A 351 27.35 -37.64 -8.41
N ILE A 352 26.09 -37.29 -8.66
CA ILE A 352 24.88 -38.00 -8.18
C ILE A 352 24.74 -39.48 -8.62
N GLY A 353 25.67 -39.99 -9.43
CA GLY A 353 25.78 -41.38 -9.83
C GLY A 353 24.68 -41.84 -10.82
N ILE A 354 24.89 -43.03 -11.37
CA ILE A 354 23.95 -43.71 -12.26
C ILE A 354 23.49 -44.98 -11.54
N GLY A 355 22.18 -45.17 -11.35
CA GLY A 355 21.64 -46.25 -10.53
C GLY A 355 20.26 -45.93 -9.94
N LYS A 356 19.68 -46.90 -9.22
CA LYS A 356 18.43 -46.68 -8.46
C LYS A 356 18.57 -45.57 -7.42
N GLU A 357 19.65 -45.58 -6.65
CA GLU A 357 19.96 -44.50 -5.72
C GLU A 357 20.13 -43.15 -6.41
N GLY A 358 20.74 -43.13 -7.61
CA GLY A 358 20.91 -41.91 -8.38
C GLY A 358 19.58 -41.32 -8.86
N ILE A 359 18.57 -42.15 -9.10
CA ILE A 359 17.21 -41.70 -9.46
C ILE A 359 16.55 -41.02 -8.26
N GLU A 360 16.63 -41.67 -7.09
CA GLU A 360 16.06 -41.15 -5.84
C GLU A 360 16.76 -39.85 -5.40
N LYS A 361 18.10 -39.81 -5.48
CA LYS A 361 18.92 -38.63 -5.18
C LYS A 361 18.56 -37.45 -6.09
N ARG A 362 18.38 -37.65 -7.41
CA ARG A 362 17.95 -36.59 -8.35
C ARG A 362 16.56 -36.04 -8.00
N PHE A 363 15.64 -36.94 -7.66
CA PHE A 363 14.28 -36.56 -7.26
C PHE A 363 14.27 -35.74 -5.97
N GLY A 364 15.04 -36.16 -4.97
CA GLY A 364 15.26 -35.42 -3.72
C GLY A 364 15.92 -34.05 -3.94
N LEU A 365 16.98 -33.99 -4.75
CA LEU A 365 17.67 -32.75 -5.09
C LEU A 365 16.71 -31.69 -5.64
N PHE A 366 15.89 -32.04 -6.64
CA PHE A 366 14.95 -31.09 -7.22
C PHE A 366 13.83 -30.72 -6.26
N ALA A 367 13.32 -31.66 -5.46
CA ALA A 367 12.32 -31.39 -4.45
C ALA A 367 12.83 -30.39 -3.39
N PHE A 368 14.02 -30.59 -2.83
CA PHE A 368 14.62 -29.68 -1.86
C PHE A 368 15.03 -28.35 -2.48
N THR A 369 15.53 -28.33 -3.72
CA THR A 369 15.79 -27.10 -4.49
C THR A 369 14.56 -26.21 -4.51
N LEU A 370 13.38 -26.76 -4.84
CA LEU A 370 12.12 -26.02 -4.83
C LEU A 370 11.77 -25.50 -3.44
N THR A 371 11.95 -26.30 -2.39
CA THR A 371 11.63 -25.91 -1.02
C THR A 371 12.45 -24.72 -0.57
N PHE A 372 13.76 -24.71 -0.84
CA PHE A 372 14.62 -23.58 -0.50
C PHE A 372 14.27 -22.33 -1.29
N LEU A 373 14.13 -22.44 -2.62
CA LEU A 373 13.84 -21.29 -3.48
C LEU A 373 12.47 -20.66 -3.19
N LEU A 374 11.43 -21.47 -2.90
CA LEU A 374 10.13 -20.92 -2.53
C LEU A 374 10.15 -20.31 -1.13
N SER A 375 10.87 -20.91 -0.18
CA SER A 375 10.94 -20.42 1.19
C SER A 375 11.72 -19.10 1.31
N SER A 376 12.82 -18.93 0.57
CA SER A 376 13.64 -17.71 0.60
C SER A 376 12.85 -16.46 0.19
N THR A 377 11.89 -16.60 -0.74
CA THR A 377 11.06 -15.46 -1.16
C THR A 377 10.17 -14.88 -0.06
N THR A 378 10.00 -15.57 1.08
CA THR A 378 9.26 -15.09 2.25
C THR A 378 9.82 -13.78 2.82
N GLU A 379 11.11 -13.50 2.61
CA GLU A 379 11.76 -12.24 3.03
C GLU A 379 11.11 -10.99 2.42
N THR A 380 10.44 -11.13 1.28
CA THR A 380 9.77 -10.01 0.60
C THR A 380 8.44 -9.60 1.26
N LEU A 381 7.87 -10.47 2.10
CA LEU A 381 6.59 -10.24 2.77
C LEU A 381 6.59 -9.01 3.71
N PRO A 382 7.52 -8.85 4.67
CA PRO A 382 7.54 -7.69 5.57
C PRO A 382 7.73 -6.37 4.81
N ILE A 383 8.52 -6.38 3.74
CA ILE A 383 8.79 -5.18 2.92
C ILE A 383 7.48 -4.66 2.33
N PHE A 384 6.70 -5.53 1.68
CA PHE A 384 5.43 -5.12 1.07
C PHE A 384 4.38 -4.70 2.10
N ILE A 385 4.32 -5.35 3.27
CA ILE A 385 3.38 -4.97 4.34
C ILE A 385 3.65 -3.54 4.82
N ASN A 386 4.91 -3.13 4.92
CA ASN A 386 5.30 -1.78 5.33
C ASN A 386 5.06 -0.74 4.22
N GLU A 387 5.19 -1.10 2.95
CA GLU A 387 4.95 -0.20 1.82
C GLU A 387 3.47 -0.04 1.47
N ARG A 388 2.63 -1.03 1.80
CA ARG A 388 1.21 -1.07 1.44
C ARG A 388 0.41 0.17 1.88
N PRO A 389 0.55 0.73 3.09
CA PRO A 389 -0.16 1.96 3.47
C PRO A 389 0.16 3.15 2.56
N ILE A 390 1.41 3.25 2.11
CA ILE A 390 1.87 4.31 1.19
C ILE A 390 1.22 4.11 -0.17
N LEU A 391 1.23 2.89 -0.69
CA LEU A 391 0.56 2.53 -1.95
C LEU A 391 -0.94 2.88 -1.92
N LEU A 392 -1.65 2.49 -0.86
CA LEU A 392 -3.08 2.77 -0.72
C LEU A 392 -3.34 4.29 -0.66
N ARG A 393 -2.48 5.06 0.02
CA ARG A 393 -2.57 6.52 0.06
C ARG A 393 -2.33 7.15 -1.32
N GLU A 394 -1.22 6.86 -1.98
CA GLU A 394 -0.88 7.45 -3.29
C GLU A 394 -1.94 7.13 -4.36
N THR A 395 -2.46 5.90 -4.38
CA THR A 395 -3.50 5.49 -5.35
C THR A 395 -4.88 6.05 -5.02
N SER A 396 -5.24 6.19 -3.74
CA SER A 396 -6.53 6.80 -3.34
C SER A 396 -6.56 8.31 -3.57
N SER A 397 -5.42 8.99 -3.41
CA SER A 397 -5.21 10.40 -3.79
C SER A 397 -5.12 10.61 -5.31
N GLY A 398 -5.09 9.54 -6.11
CA GLY A 398 -5.09 9.65 -7.56
C GLY A 398 -3.74 10.04 -8.18
N VAL A 399 -2.63 9.86 -7.47
CA VAL A 399 -1.27 10.17 -7.98
C VAL A 399 -0.93 9.30 -9.20
N TYR A 400 -1.24 8.01 -9.13
CA TYR A 400 -1.06 7.05 -10.23
C TYR A 400 -2.05 5.89 -10.13
N ARG A 401 -2.15 5.07 -11.19
CA ARG A 401 -3.03 3.90 -11.23
C ARG A 401 -2.40 2.71 -10.52
N LEU A 402 -3.23 1.93 -9.82
CA LEU A 402 -2.79 0.68 -9.18
C LEU A 402 -2.20 -0.31 -10.20
N SER A 403 -2.76 -0.38 -11.41
CA SER A 403 -2.24 -1.27 -12.47
C SER A 403 -0.84 -0.86 -12.94
N SER A 404 -0.57 0.45 -13.07
CA SER A 404 0.76 0.98 -13.41
C SER A 404 1.78 0.60 -12.33
N HIS A 405 1.40 0.69 -11.05
CA HIS A 405 2.25 0.30 -9.92
C HIS A 405 2.61 -1.19 -9.94
N ILE A 406 1.61 -2.09 -10.04
CA ILE A 406 1.88 -3.53 -10.01
C ILE A 406 2.74 -3.94 -11.21
N LEU A 407 2.48 -3.37 -12.40
CA LEU A 407 3.28 -3.69 -13.58
C LEU A 407 4.70 -3.16 -13.47
N ALA A 408 4.89 -1.90 -13.05
CA ALA A 408 6.22 -1.33 -12.83
C ALA A 408 7.03 -2.11 -11.78
N ASN A 409 6.36 -2.54 -10.70
CA ASN A 409 6.95 -3.37 -9.66
C ASN A 409 7.42 -4.71 -10.25
N THR A 410 6.54 -5.41 -10.97
CA THR A 410 6.87 -6.69 -11.63
C THR A 410 8.08 -6.58 -12.57
N LEU A 411 8.11 -5.57 -13.43
CA LEU A 411 9.18 -5.40 -14.43
C LEU A 411 10.56 -5.20 -13.80
N VAL A 412 10.62 -4.49 -12.67
CA VAL A 412 11.87 -4.19 -11.99
C VAL A 412 12.46 -5.41 -11.28
N PHE A 413 11.62 -6.36 -10.84
CA PHE A 413 12.08 -7.61 -10.21
C PHE A 413 12.62 -8.65 -11.20
N PHE A 414 12.29 -8.58 -12.50
CA PHE A 414 12.73 -9.54 -13.52
C PHE A 414 14.25 -9.72 -13.59
N PRO A 415 15.06 -8.66 -13.82
CA PRO A 415 16.51 -8.80 -13.92
C PRO A 415 17.16 -9.22 -12.59
N TYR A 416 16.64 -8.73 -11.46
CA TYR A 416 17.14 -9.09 -10.13
C TYR A 416 16.97 -10.59 -9.86
N LEU A 417 15.76 -11.13 -10.06
CA LEU A 417 15.49 -12.54 -9.84
C LEU A 417 16.23 -13.43 -10.84
N PHE A 418 16.48 -12.93 -12.07
CA PHE A 418 17.28 -13.65 -13.05
C PHE A 418 18.73 -13.82 -12.59
N VAL A 419 19.36 -12.77 -12.06
CA VAL A 419 20.73 -12.83 -11.52
C VAL A 419 20.82 -13.84 -10.38
N ILE A 420 19.85 -13.84 -9.46
CA ILE A 420 19.80 -14.82 -8.35
C ILE A 420 19.66 -16.25 -8.89
N SER A 421 18.78 -16.47 -9.86
CA SER A 421 18.58 -17.79 -10.48
C SER A 421 19.84 -18.30 -11.17
N VAL A 422 20.62 -17.42 -11.82
CA VAL A 422 21.90 -17.77 -12.43
C VAL A 422 22.93 -18.14 -11.36
N ILE A 423 23.07 -17.33 -10.30
CA ILE A 423 24.01 -17.62 -9.20
C ILE A 423 23.72 -18.99 -8.57
N TYR A 424 22.45 -19.25 -8.25
CA TYR A 424 22.02 -20.54 -7.70
C TYR A 424 22.28 -21.71 -8.66
N SER A 425 21.96 -21.53 -9.94
CA SER A 425 22.11 -22.60 -10.93
C SER A 425 23.57 -22.94 -11.18
N VAL A 426 24.44 -21.94 -11.28
CA VAL A 426 25.89 -22.16 -11.49
C VAL A 426 26.52 -22.84 -10.29
N SER A 427 26.14 -22.47 -9.06
CA SER A 427 26.73 -23.06 -7.86
C SER A 427 26.32 -24.52 -7.63
N LEU A 428 25.14 -24.94 -8.08
CA LEU A 428 24.63 -26.29 -7.88
C LEU A 428 24.87 -27.22 -9.09
N TYR A 429 24.55 -26.77 -10.30
CA TYR A 429 24.36 -27.64 -11.48
C TYR A 429 25.61 -28.46 -11.84
N PHE A 430 26.77 -27.79 -11.83
CA PHE A 430 28.03 -28.40 -12.22
C PHE A 430 28.62 -29.29 -11.12
N LEU A 431 28.37 -28.99 -9.83
CA LEU A 431 28.83 -29.83 -8.71
C LEU A 431 28.11 -31.17 -8.66
N VAL A 432 26.80 -31.15 -8.91
CA VAL A 432 25.97 -32.36 -8.90
C VAL A 432 26.32 -33.30 -10.07
N GLY A 433 26.77 -32.74 -11.19
CA GLY A 433 27.00 -33.50 -12.43
C GLY A 433 25.70 -33.82 -13.18
N LEU A 434 24.78 -32.85 -13.25
CA LEU A 434 23.59 -32.92 -14.08
C LEU A 434 23.94 -32.93 -15.58
N CYS A 435 22.96 -33.12 -16.46
CA CYS A 435 23.19 -33.22 -17.91
C CYS A 435 24.15 -32.13 -18.46
N PRO A 436 25.29 -32.49 -19.07
CA PRO A 436 26.35 -31.52 -19.39
C PRO A 436 26.07 -30.66 -20.64
N THR A 437 24.83 -30.59 -21.12
CA THR A 437 24.50 -29.83 -22.34
C THR A 437 24.10 -28.39 -22.02
N TRP A 438 24.57 -27.44 -22.83
CA TRP A 438 24.20 -26.02 -22.67
C TRP A 438 22.69 -25.77 -22.78
N GLN A 439 21.98 -26.57 -23.59
CA GLN A 439 20.53 -26.49 -23.70
C GLN A 439 19.82 -26.93 -22.41
N ALA A 440 20.29 -28.02 -21.77
CA ALA A 440 19.73 -28.47 -20.49
C ALA A 440 20.05 -27.47 -19.36
N PHE A 441 21.25 -26.90 -19.34
CA PHE A 441 21.61 -25.85 -18.38
C PHE A 441 20.76 -24.58 -18.57
N GLY A 442 20.63 -24.09 -19.80
CA GLY A 442 19.81 -22.91 -20.10
C GLY A 442 18.33 -23.10 -19.74
N TYR A 443 17.79 -24.30 -20.01
CA TYR A 443 16.43 -24.65 -19.60
C TYR A 443 16.30 -24.75 -18.07
N PHE A 444 17.30 -25.30 -17.37
CA PHE A 444 17.32 -25.34 -15.91
C PHE A 444 17.28 -23.93 -15.32
N VAL A 445 18.14 -23.02 -15.78
CA VAL A 445 18.15 -21.61 -15.36
C VAL A 445 16.80 -20.95 -15.61
N LEU A 446 16.20 -21.18 -16.78
CA LEU A 446 14.88 -20.65 -17.13
C LEU A 446 13.79 -21.13 -16.16
N VAL A 447 13.76 -22.42 -15.84
CA VAL A 447 12.79 -22.99 -14.89
C VAL A 447 12.98 -22.40 -13.51
N ILE A 448 14.22 -22.33 -13.01
CA ILE A 448 14.56 -21.72 -11.70
C ILE A 448 14.17 -20.23 -11.67
N TRP A 449 14.34 -19.50 -12.77
CA TRP A 449 13.91 -18.11 -12.87
C TRP A 449 12.38 -17.95 -12.80
N ILE A 450 11.64 -18.76 -13.55
CA ILE A 450 10.17 -18.72 -13.51
C ILE A 450 9.64 -19.15 -12.14
N ILE A 451 10.28 -20.11 -11.47
CA ILE A 451 9.98 -20.49 -10.09
C ILE A 451 10.11 -19.29 -9.16
N ASN A 452 11.23 -18.55 -9.22
CA ASN A 452 11.44 -17.36 -8.40
C ASN A 452 10.42 -16.25 -8.70
N LEU A 453 10.05 -16.04 -9.98
CA LEU A 453 9.02 -15.08 -10.38
C LEU A 453 7.63 -15.44 -9.83
N MET A 454 7.25 -16.71 -9.94
CA MET A 454 6.00 -17.25 -9.42
C MET A 454 5.95 -17.13 -7.90
N ALA A 455 7.01 -17.56 -7.20
CA ALA A 455 7.11 -17.51 -5.74
C ALA A 455 7.01 -16.07 -5.20
N ASN A 456 7.74 -15.12 -5.82
CA ASN A 456 7.65 -13.70 -5.48
C ASN A 456 6.20 -13.16 -5.65
N SER A 457 5.50 -13.59 -6.71
CA SER A 457 4.13 -13.16 -6.96
C SER A 457 3.13 -13.76 -5.96
N PHE A 458 3.36 -15.00 -5.53
CA PHE A 458 2.59 -15.65 -4.48
C PHE A 458 2.74 -14.94 -3.13
N VAL A 459 3.97 -14.63 -2.71
CA VAL A 459 4.23 -13.89 -1.47
C VAL A 459 3.65 -12.47 -1.54
N LEU A 460 3.71 -11.81 -2.70
CA LEU A 460 3.08 -10.50 -2.90
C LEU A 460 1.54 -10.55 -2.77
N PHE A 461 0.92 -11.60 -3.31
CA PHE A 461 -0.50 -11.84 -3.10
C PHE A 461 -0.83 -12.04 -1.61
N LEU A 462 -0.11 -12.90 -0.91
CA LEU A 462 -0.37 -13.16 0.51
C LEU A 462 -0.13 -11.95 1.40
N SER A 463 0.90 -11.15 1.13
CA SER A 463 1.16 -9.89 1.84
C SER A 463 0.09 -8.81 1.57
N SER A 464 -0.56 -8.84 0.40
CA SER A 464 -1.74 -8.01 0.14
C SER A 464 -2.98 -8.45 0.95
N LEU A 465 -3.10 -9.75 1.24
CA LEU A 465 -4.21 -10.32 1.99
C LEU A 465 -4.00 -10.20 3.50
N ALA A 466 -2.79 -10.45 3.99
CA ALA A 466 -2.46 -10.53 5.41
C ALA A 466 -2.74 -9.21 6.15
N PRO A 467 -3.36 -9.24 7.35
CA PRO A 467 -3.56 -8.03 8.14
C PRO A 467 -2.23 -7.45 8.65
N ASN A 468 -1.33 -8.31 9.11
CA ASN A 468 -0.04 -7.96 9.70
C ASN A 468 1.04 -8.98 9.31
N TYR A 469 2.29 -8.70 9.71
CA TYR A 469 3.46 -9.53 9.41
C TYR A 469 3.33 -10.97 9.90
N ILE A 470 2.96 -11.17 11.18
CA ILE A 470 2.88 -12.48 11.84
C ILE A 470 1.86 -13.41 11.15
N ALA A 471 0.66 -12.89 10.87
CA ALA A 471 -0.34 -13.66 10.14
C ALA A 471 0.12 -13.98 8.70
N GLY A 472 0.82 -13.04 8.06
CA GLY A 472 1.33 -13.22 6.70
C GLY A 472 2.38 -14.31 6.58
N THR A 473 3.43 -14.28 7.43
CA THR A 473 4.47 -15.32 7.41
C THR A 473 3.91 -16.69 7.75
N SER A 474 3.03 -16.78 8.76
CA SER A 474 2.39 -18.04 9.15
C SER A 474 1.54 -18.63 8.01
N LEU A 475 0.85 -17.78 7.24
CA LEU A 475 0.06 -18.22 6.10
C LEU A 475 0.95 -18.72 4.95
N VAL A 476 2.05 -18.01 4.65
CA VAL A 476 3.03 -18.43 3.64
C VAL A 476 3.61 -19.80 4.00
N THR A 477 4.09 -19.99 5.23
CA THR A 477 4.76 -21.24 5.65
C THR A 477 3.81 -22.43 5.60
N VAL A 478 2.58 -22.29 6.10
CA VAL A 478 1.57 -23.36 6.06
C VAL A 478 1.21 -23.74 4.62
N LEU A 479 1.00 -22.76 3.75
CA LEU A 479 0.65 -23.03 2.34
C LEU A 479 1.81 -23.63 1.56
N LEU A 480 3.05 -23.17 1.78
CA LEU A 480 4.23 -23.76 1.15
C LEU A 480 4.45 -25.21 1.61
N ALA A 481 4.29 -25.50 2.90
CA ALA A 481 4.37 -26.87 3.43
C ALA A 481 3.29 -27.78 2.83
N ALA A 482 2.05 -27.29 2.72
CA ALA A 482 0.97 -28.02 2.06
C ALA A 482 1.31 -28.29 0.58
N PHE A 483 1.73 -27.29 -0.19
CA PHE A 483 2.08 -27.50 -1.59
C PHE A 483 3.26 -28.47 -1.77
N PHE A 484 4.22 -28.47 -0.85
CA PHE A 484 5.32 -29.41 -0.88
C PHE A 484 4.87 -30.86 -0.62
N LEU A 485 3.95 -31.07 0.32
CA LEU A 485 3.35 -32.38 0.60
C LEU A 485 2.66 -32.97 -0.65
N PHE A 486 1.90 -32.14 -1.37
CA PHE A 486 1.15 -32.53 -2.57
C PHE A 486 1.95 -32.35 -3.87
N SER A 487 3.27 -32.20 -3.82
CA SER A 487 4.12 -31.98 -5.00
C SER A 487 4.30 -33.22 -5.90
N GLY A 488 3.98 -34.42 -5.40
CA GLY A 488 4.34 -35.69 -6.03
C GLY A 488 5.64 -36.30 -5.49
N TYR A 489 6.37 -35.58 -4.62
CA TYR A 489 7.58 -36.08 -3.96
C TYR A 489 7.28 -37.08 -2.84
N PHE A 490 6.53 -36.65 -1.80
CA PHE A 490 6.18 -37.51 -0.66
C PHE A 490 5.03 -38.47 -0.96
N ILE A 491 3.98 -37.97 -1.61
CA ILE A 491 2.78 -38.73 -1.93
C ILE A 491 2.61 -38.73 -3.44
N SER A 492 2.59 -39.92 -4.05
CA SER A 492 2.40 -40.09 -5.48
C SER A 492 0.96 -39.76 -5.88
N LYS A 493 0.75 -39.32 -7.13
CA LYS A 493 -0.58 -38.99 -7.66
C LYS A 493 -1.59 -40.14 -7.50
N GLU A 494 -1.14 -41.38 -7.69
CA GLU A 494 -1.98 -42.59 -7.64
C GLU A 494 -2.42 -42.96 -6.23
N SER A 495 -1.64 -42.59 -5.21
CA SER A 495 -1.96 -42.85 -3.80
C SER A 495 -2.85 -41.78 -3.18
N LEU A 496 -3.10 -40.66 -3.89
CA LEU A 496 -3.95 -39.59 -3.39
C LEU A 496 -5.44 -39.96 -3.47
N PRO A 497 -6.21 -39.78 -2.38
CA PRO A 497 -7.66 -39.89 -2.45
C PRO A 497 -8.25 -38.92 -3.49
N LYS A 498 -9.27 -39.36 -4.23
CA LYS A 498 -9.88 -38.59 -5.34
C LYS A 498 -10.29 -37.16 -4.94
N TYR A 499 -10.71 -36.95 -3.69
CA TYR A 499 -11.12 -35.63 -3.17
C TYR A 499 -9.94 -34.69 -2.84
N TRP A 500 -8.72 -35.18 -2.65
CA TRP A 500 -7.50 -34.37 -2.46
C TRP A 500 -6.73 -34.14 -3.75
N LEU A 501 -7.11 -34.80 -4.85
CA LEU A 501 -6.40 -34.72 -6.13
C LEU A 501 -6.29 -33.30 -6.68
N PHE A 502 -7.24 -32.40 -6.39
CA PHE A 502 -7.16 -31.01 -6.82
C PHE A 502 -5.93 -30.28 -6.27
N MET A 503 -5.50 -30.62 -5.05
CA MET A 503 -4.36 -29.97 -4.40
C MET A 503 -3.04 -30.31 -5.09
N TYR A 504 -2.94 -31.52 -5.66
CA TYR A 504 -1.82 -31.92 -6.51
C TYR A 504 -1.71 -31.04 -7.76
N PHE A 505 -2.83 -30.69 -8.40
CA PHE A 505 -2.84 -29.81 -9.56
C PHE A 505 -2.69 -28.32 -9.23
N PHE A 506 -3.02 -27.91 -8.00
CA PHE A 506 -2.86 -26.54 -7.52
C PHE A 506 -1.47 -26.28 -6.91
N SER A 507 -0.73 -27.33 -6.58
CA SER A 507 0.62 -27.21 -6.04
C SER A 507 1.57 -26.55 -7.03
N MET A 508 2.22 -25.48 -6.58
CA MET A 508 3.29 -24.79 -7.32
C MET A 508 4.53 -25.66 -7.51
N TYR A 509 4.75 -26.63 -6.63
CA TYR A 509 5.92 -27.52 -6.67
C TYR A 509 5.80 -28.54 -7.79
N LYS A 510 4.58 -29.03 -8.09
CA LYS A 510 4.34 -30.14 -9.00
C LYS A 510 4.92 -29.88 -10.40
N TYR A 511 4.46 -28.82 -11.08
CA TYR A 511 4.89 -28.53 -12.45
C TYR A 511 6.37 -28.11 -12.52
N ALA A 512 6.88 -27.49 -11.46
CA ALA A 512 8.29 -27.14 -11.35
C ALA A 512 9.16 -28.40 -11.24
N LEU A 513 8.76 -29.36 -10.40
CA LEU A 513 9.43 -30.65 -10.24
C LEU A 513 9.39 -31.45 -11.55
N ASP A 514 8.22 -31.55 -12.18
CA ASP A 514 8.05 -32.23 -13.47
C ASP A 514 8.94 -31.61 -14.56
N ALA A 515 9.04 -30.27 -14.62
CA ALA A 515 9.89 -29.57 -15.59
C ALA A 515 11.39 -29.87 -15.39
N LEU A 516 11.87 -29.89 -14.14
CA LEU A 516 13.26 -30.20 -13.81
C LEU A 516 13.60 -31.67 -14.11
N LEU A 517 12.69 -32.59 -13.81
CA LEU A 517 12.86 -34.02 -14.08
C LEU A 517 12.88 -34.32 -15.58
N ILE A 518 11.96 -33.74 -16.36
CA ILE A 518 11.96 -33.89 -17.82
C ILE A 518 13.29 -33.37 -18.38
N ASN A 519 13.78 -32.21 -17.92
CA ASN A 519 15.05 -31.66 -18.40
C ASN A 519 16.25 -32.58 -18.16
N GLU A 520 16.34 -33.20 -16.99
CA GLU A 520 17.44 -34.10 -16.64
C GLU A 520 17.32 -35.47 -17.33
N TYR A 521 16.15 -36.10 -17.26
CA TYR A 521 15.98 -37.46 -17.78
C TYR A 521 15.83 -37.53 -19.30
N SER A 522 15.41 -36.46 -20.00
CA SER A 522 15.46 -36.42 -21.46
C SER A 522 16.89 -36.51 -22.01
N CYS A 523 17.90 -36.08 -21.24
CA CYS A 523 19.31 -36.24 -21.60
C CYS A 523 19.84 -37.66 -21.38
N LEU A 524 19.13 -38.44 -20.55
CA LEU A 524 19.44 -39.82 -20.19
C LEU A 524 18.46 -40.80 -20.84
N ASP A 525 17.68 -40.37 -21.84
CA ASP A 525 16.55 -41.12 -22.39
C ASP A 525 16.94 -42.52 -22.86
N SER A 526 18.03 -42.61 -23.64
CA SER A 526 18.60 -43.86 -24.14
C SER A 526 19.68 -44.47 -23.22
N LYS A 527 20.08 -43.78 -22.14
CA LYS A 527 21.10 -44.30 -21.22
C LYS A 527 20.45 -45.25 -20.22
N CYS A 528 21.09 -46.41 -20.07
CA CYS A 528 20.68 -47.36 -19.04
C CYS A 528 21.07 -46.87 -17.64
N LEU A 529 20.08 -46.80 -16.75
CA LEU A 529 20.29 -46.38 -15.35
C LEU A 529 20.42 -47.57 -14.41
N VAL A 530 19.75 -48.69 -14.70
CA VAL A 530 19.79 -49.90 -13.88
C VAL A 530 20.11 -51.10 -14.76
N TRP A 531 21.23 -51.73 -14.46
CA TRP A 531 21.67 -52.96 -15.12
C TRP A 531 21.29 -54.19 -14.30
N PHE A 532 20.88 -55.25 -14.98
CA PHE A 532 20.74 -56.59 -14.42
C PHE A 532 21.84 -57.47 -14.99
N GLU A 533 22.58 -58.16 -14.13
CA GLU A 533 23.61 -59.12 -14.55
C GLU A 533 22.97 -60.51 -14.67
N GLU A 534 22.91 -61.02 -15.90
CA GLU A 534 22.56 -62.41 -16.20
C GLU A 534 23.81 -63.19 -16.64
N ALA A 535 23.72 -64.51 -16.61
CA ALA A 535 24.83 -65.42 -16.95
C ALA A 535 25.41 -65.26 -18.37
N GLN A 536 24.72 -64.52 -19.27
CA GLN A 536 25.15 -64.26 -20.65
C GLN A 536 25.25 -62.76 -21.01
N GLY A 537 25.22 -61.84 -20.04
CA GLY A 537 25.43 -60.42 -20.29
C GLY A 537 24.68 -59.46 -19.36
N LYS A 538 24.86 -58.14 -19.58
CA LYS A 538 24.17 -57.08 -18.83
C LYS A 538 22.94 -56.61 -19.60
N ILE A 539 21.74 -56.80 -19.04
CA ILE A 539 20.48 -56.32 -19.64
C ILE A 539 20.07 -55.01 -18.95
N CYS A 540 19.57 -54.05 -19.72
CA CYS A 540 19.07 -52.80 -19.17
C CYS A 540 17.63 -52.97 -18.66
N LEU A 541 17.40 -52.75 -17.35
CA LEU A 541 16.07 -52.82 -16.75
C LEU A 541 15.30 -51.50 -16.84
N VAL A 542 15.99 -50.37 -16.64
CA VAL A 542 15.36 -49.04 -16.58
C VAL A 542 16.25 -48.03 -17.26
N THR A 543 15.71 -47.37 -18.28
CA THR A 543 16.31 -46.21 -18.97
C THR A 543 15.78 -44.89 -18.40
N GLY A 544 16.40 -43.76 -18.75
CA GLY A 544 15.86 -42.44 -18.40
C GLY A 544 14.42 -42.23 -18.90
N GLY A 545 14.12 -42.67 -20.12
CA GLY A 545 12.75 -42.66 -20.66
C GLY A 545 11.79 -43.52 -19.84
N GLY A 546 12.21 -44.72 -19.42
CA GLY A 546 11.42 -45.58 -18.56
C GLY A 546 11.12 -44.98 -17.17
N VAL A 547 12.02 -44.14 -16.63
CA VAL A 547 11.76 -43.38 -15.40
C VAL A 547 10.67 -42.33 -15.61
N LEU A 548 10.71 -41.62 -16.74
CA LEU A 548 9.69 -40.63 -17.09
C LEU A 548 8.32 -41.29 -17.28
N GLU A 549 8.25 -42.39 -18.03
CA GLU A 549 7.00 -43.14 -18.25
C GLU A 549 6.40 -43.67 -16.95
N LYS A 550 7.23 -44.24 -16.06
CA LYS A 550 6.77 -44.71 -14.75
C LYS A 550 6.18 -43.59 -13.88
N LYS A 551 6.63 -42.35 -14.08
CA LYS A 551 6.11 -41.16 -13.40
C LYS A 551 4.95 -40.49 -14.16
N GLY A 552 4.58 -41.02 -15.33
CA GLY A 552 3.55 -40.42 -16.21
C GLY A 552 3.98 -39.10 -16.84
N LEU A 553 5.29 -38.90 -17.00
CA LEU A 553 5.90 -37.71 -17.60
C LEU A 553 6.32 -38.01 -19.03
N HIS A 554 6.10 -37.03 -19.92
CA HIS A 554 6.50 -37.13 -21.32
C HIS A 554 7.26 -35.88 -21.76
N GLU A 555 8.19 -36.03 -22.69
CA GLU A 555 8.98 -34.90 -23.20
C GLU A 555 8.10 -33.81 -23.84
N LYS A 556 6.98 -34.19 -24.46
CA LYS A 556 5.99 -33.25 -25.02
C LYS A 556 5.43 -32.26 -23.98
N GLN A 557 5.48 -32.61 -22.69
CA GLN A 557 5.01 -31.77 -21.60
C GLN A 557 6.05 -30.75 -21.12
N ARG A 558 7.27 -30.75 -21.66
CA ARG A 558 8.37 -29.86 -21.26
C ARG A 558 7.93 -28.40 -21.20
N TRP A 559 7.44 -27.87 -22.33
CA TRP A 559 6.96 -26.49 -22.40
C TRP A 559 5.59 -26.28 -21.73
N PHE A 560 4.76 -27.32 -21.67
CA PHE A 560 3.46 -27.24 -20.99
C PHE A 560 3.65 -26.86 -19.52
N ASN A 561 4.60 -27.49 -18.81
CA ASN A 561 4.88 -27.17 -17.41
C ASN A 561 5.35 -25.71 -17.24
N VAL A 562 6.21 -25.22 -18.15
CA VAL A 562 6.67 -23.83 -18.16
C VAL A 562 5.50 -22.85 -18.32
N TYR A 563 4.59 -23.11 -19.26
CA TYR A 563 3.41 -22.26 -19.46
C TYR A 563 2.47 -22.28 -18.26
N VAL A 564 2.31 -23.41 -17.58
CA VAL A 564 1.50 -23.48 -16.35
C VAL A 564 2.13 -22.66 -15.23
N LEU A 565 3.46 -22.72 -15.05
CA LEU A 565 4.15 -21.90 -14.05
C LEU A 565 4.04 -20.40 -14.35
N LEU A 566 4.13 -20.00 -15.62
CA LEU A 566 3.85 -18.62 -16.04
C LEU A 566 2.38 -18.24 -15.80
N GLY A 567 1.46 -19.18 -16.00
CA GLY A 567 0.04 -19.03 -15.65
C GLY A 567 -0.16 -18.75 -14.17
N PHE A 568 0.51 -19.48 -13.28
CA PHE A 568 0.48 -19.22 -11.84
C PHE A 568 1.08 -17.86 -11.48
N PHE A 569 2.21 -17.50 -12.09
CA PHE A 569 2.80 -16.17 -11.94
C PHE A 569 1.79 -15.05 -12.24
N VAL A 570 1.12 -15.11 -13.40
CA VAL A 570 0.10 -14.12 -13.79
C VAL A 570 -1.10 -14.19 -12.86
N LEU A 571 -1.58 -15.38 -12.51
CA LEU A 571 -2.71 -15.57 -11.61
C LEU A 571 -2.50 -14.88 -10.26
N TYR A 572 -1.35 -15.10 -9.60
CA TYR A 572 -1.07 -14.47 -8.31
C TYR A 572 -0.94 -12.95 -8.41
N ARG A 573 -0.40 -12.42 -9.52
CA ARG A 573 -0.38 -10.97 -9.77
C ARG A 573 -1.77 -10.38 -9.94
N VAL A 574 -2.66 -11.08 -10.66
CA VAL A 574 -4.07 -10.66 -10.83
C VAL A 574 -4.81 -10.74 -9.50
N LEU A 575 -4.61 -11.81 -8.72
CA LEU A 575 -5.21 -11.93 -7.38
C LEU A 575 -4.75 -10.81 -6.45
N CYS A 576 -3.45 -10.48 -6.46
CA CYS A 576 -2.90 -9.33 -5.73
C CYS A 576 -3.51 -7.99 -6.17
N PHE A 577 -3.72 -7.80 -7.47
CA PHE A 577 -4.41 -6.62 -7.98
C PHE A 577 -5.85 -6.53 -7.47
N LEU A 578 -6.60 -7.63 -7.50
CA LEU A 578 -7.99 -7.68 -7.04
C LEU A 578 -8.12 -7.45 -5.53
N THR A 579 -7.23 -8.01 -4.70
CA THR A 579 -7.23 -7.79 -3.25
C THR A 579 -6.92 -6.34 -2.90
N LEU A 580 -5.92 -5.72 -3.57
CA LEU A 580 -5.60 -4.31 -3.38
C LEU A 580 -6.73 -3.40 -3.86
N LEU A 581 -7.36 -3.68 -5.00
CA LEU A 581 -8.55 -2.95 -5.46
C LEU A 581 -9.69 -3.00 -4.45
N ARG A 582 -9.95 -4.17 -3.87
CA ARG A 582 -10.97 -4.33 -2.82
C ARG A 582 -10.62 -3.53 -1.57
N ARG A 583 -9.35 -3.52 -1.14
CA ARG A 583 -8.89 -2.71 0.00
C ARG A 583 -9.01 -1.21 -0.25
N ILE A 584 -8.66 -0.72 -1.45
CA ILE A 584 -8.83 0.69 -1.82
C ILE A 584 -10.32 1.06 -1.82
N SER A 585 -11.18 0.19 -2.34
CA SER A 585 -12.63 0.41 -2.37
C SER A 585 -13.24 0.38 -0.97
N GLY A 586 -12.75 -0.53 -0.11
CA GLY A 586 -13.14 -0.63 1.29
C GLY A 586 -12.66 0.54 2.14
N SER A 587 -11.50 1.13 1.85
CA SER A 587 -11.02 2.35 2.51
C SER A 587 -11.80 3.62 2.10
N LYS A 588 -12.60 3.56 1.03
CA LYS A 588 -13.47 4.64 0.56
C LYS A 588 -14.92 4.52 1.08
N ARG A 589 -15.23 3.43 1.79
CA ARG A 589 -16.50 3.20 2.50
C ARG A 589 -16.26 3.35 3.98
#